data_AF-A0A9J6DZ46-F1
#
_entry.id   AF-A0A9J6DZ46-F1
#
_cell.length_a   1.000
_cell.length_b   1.000
_cell.length_c   1.000
_cell.angle_alpha   90.00
_cell.angle_beta   90.00
_cell.angle_gamma   90.00
#
_symmetry.space_group_name_H-M   'P 1'
#
loop_
_entity.id
_entity.type
_entity.pdbx_description
1 polymer ?
#
loop_
_entity_poly.entity_id
_entity_poly.type
_entity_poly.pdbx_seq_one_letter_code
_entity_poly.pdbx_strand_id
1 'polypeptide(L)'
;MIKSIVGGIPLSETPEMIRTNVVNDYNDTELEAHRNGTSHAVTMLFNGNKVPAYIKYCGALIQCKIYRQHKEVCKTCGQLGHRRDVCPRPNVKICFACGKTNPQ
;
A
#
# COMPACT_ATOMS: atom_id res chain seq x y z
N MET A 1 -4.84 7.67 -14.43
CA MET A 1 -3.80 6.86 -13.77
C MET A 1 -4.38 6.20 -12.53
N ILE A 2 -4.15 4.90 -12.36
CA ILE A 2 -4.68 4.11 -11.22
C ILE A 2 -3.53 3.45 -10.46
N LYS A 3 -3.58 3.51 -9.12
CA LYS A 3 -2.55 2.93 -8.25
C LYS A 3 -2.90 1.49 -7.87
N SER A 4 -1.92 0.61 -7.99
CA SER A 4 -1.96 -0.75 -7.47
C SER A 4 -0.85 -0.96 -6.43
N ILE A 5 -1.00 -2.02 -5.63
CA ILE A 5 0.04 -2.55 -4.77
C ILE A 5 0.22 -4.03 -5.09
N VAL A 6 1.50 -4.42 -5.20
CA VAL A 6 1.94 -5.79 -5.46
C VAL A 6 2.85 -6.20 -4.32
N GLY A 7 2.65 -7.40 -3.77
CA GLY A 7 3.47 -7.95 -2.69
C GLY A 7 4.44 -9.02 -3.19
N GLY A 8 5.36 -9.43 -2.32
CA GLY A 8 6.26 -10.56 -2.58
C GLY A 8 7.51 -10.22 -3.39
N ILE A 9 7.83 -8.93 -3.59
CA ILE A 9 9.04 -8.52 -4.30
C ILE A 9 10.24 -8.58 -3.33
N PRO A 10 11.29 -9.39 -3.61
CA PRO A 10 12.47 -9.52 -2.73
C PRO A 10 13.11 -8.18 -2.39
N LEU A 11 13.62 -8.00 -1.17
CA LEU A 11 14.27 -6.73 -0.76
C LEU A 11 15.61 -6.47 -1.46
N SER A 12 16.23 -7.51 -2.01
CA SER A 12 17.45 -7.42 -2.82
C SER A 12 17.24 -6.76 -4.19
N GLU A 13 15.99 -6.65 -4.64
CA GLU A 13 15.65 -6.05 -5.94
C GLU A 13 15.71 -4.52 -5.87
N THR A 14 16.61 -3.94 -6.67
CA THR A 14 16.80 -2.49 -6.78
C THR A 14 15.64 -1.83 -7.53
N PRO A 15 15.43 -0.50 -7.40
CA PRO A 15 14.42 0.22 -8.17
C PRO A 15 14.53 -0.01 -9.69
N GLU A 16 15.75 -0.09 -10.21
CA GLU A 16 16.03 -0.32 -11.64
C GLU A 16 15.64 -1.74 -12.07
N MET A 17 15.94 -2.74 -11.23
CA MET A 17 15.53 -4.12 -11.48
C MET A 17 14.01 -4.25 -11.47
N ILE A 18 13.34 -3.66 -10.47
CA ILE A 18 11.87 -3.64 -10.39
C ILE A 18 11.29 -3.00 -11.66
N ARG A 19 11.82 -1.86 -12.11
CA ARG A 19 11.32 -1.19 -13.32
C ARG A 19 11.47 -2.07 -14.56
N THR A 20 12.67 -2.62 -14.77
CA THR A 20 12.98 -3.48 -15.93
C THR A 20 12.11 -4.75 -15.96
N ASN A 21 11.84 -5.32 -14.79
CA ASN A 21 11.06 -6.56 -14.71
C ASN A 21 9.56 -6.35 -14.90
N VAL A 22 9.05 -5.13 -14.74
CA VAL A 22 7.63 -4.84 -14.91
C VAL A 22 7.34 -4.14 -16.25
N VAL A 23 8.24 -3.32 -16.76
CA VAL A 23 8.10 -2.71 -18.10
C VAL A 23 8.62 -3.69 -19.14
N ASN A 24 7.72 -4.47 -19.73
CA ASN A 24 8.03 -5.48 -20.75
C ASN A 24 6.82 -5.71 -21.67
N ASP A 25 7.04 -6.37 -22.82
CA ASP A 25 6.02 -6.61 -23.85
C ASP A 25 4.84 -7.48 -23.38
N TYR A 26 4.93 -8.12 -22.21
CA TYR A 26 3.83 -8.93 -21.64
C TYR A 26 2.90 -8.11 -20.74
N ASN A 27 3.30 -6.90 -20.34
CA ASN A 27 2.51 -6.02 -19.51
C ASN A 27 2.05 -4.83 -20.37
N ASP A 28 0.77 -4.79 -20.71
CA ASP A 28 0.13 -3.85 -21.66
C ASP A 28 0.11 -2.37 -21.23
N THR A 29 0.93 -1.94 -20.27
CA THR A 29 0.77 -0.63 -19.63
C THR A 29 2.08 0.12 -19.41
N GLU A 30 2.08 1.38 -19.82
CA GLU A 30 3.05 2.36 -19.36
C GLU A 30 2.94 2.49 -17.84
N LEU A 31 4.02 2.11 -17.15
CA LEU A 31 4.02 1.82 -15.73
C LEU A 31 5.15 2.56 -15.01
N GLU A 32 4.82 3.19 -13.89
CA GLU A 32 5.80 3.52 -12.86
C GLU A 32 5.71 2.53 -11.69
N ALA A 33 6.85 2.12 -11.15
CA ALA A 33 6.93 1.22 -10.00
C ALA A 33 7.84 1.81 -8.92
N HIS A 34 7.40 1.75 -7.66
CA HIS A 34 8.15 2.25 -6.51
C HIS A 34 7.98 1.32 -5.30
N ARG A 35 9.10 0.93 -4.68
CA ARG A 35 9.07 0.13 -3.45
C ARG A 35 8.59 0.96 -2.26
N ASN A 36 7.67 0.41 -1.49
CA ASN A 36 7.20 1.05 -0.26
C ASN A 36 8.18 0.80 0.88
N GLY A 37 9.12 1.73 1.09
CA GLY A 37 10.12 1.65 2.14
C GLY A 37 10.91 0.35 2.10
N THR A 38 11.04 -0.32 3.25
CA THR A 38 11.74 -1.61 3.40
C THR A 38 10.81 -2.82 3.30
N SER A 39 9.62 -2.65 2.72
CA SER A 39 8.67 -3.75 2.57
C SER A 39 8.86 -4.53 1.27
N HIS A 40 8.34 -5.75 1.24
CA HIS A 40 8.18 -6.56 0.02
C HIS A 40 7.07 -6.03 -0.91
N ALA A 41 6.47 -4.88 -0.59
CA ALA A 41 5.40 -4.29 -1.36
C ALA A 41 5.93 -3.18 -2.29
N VAL A 42 5.45 -3.21 -3.53
CA VAL A 42 5.74 -2.22 -4.57
C VAL A 42 4.42 -1.58 -4.99
N THR A 43 4.37 -0.26 -4.98
CA THR A 43 3.28 0.52 -5.56
C THR A 43 3.53 0.69 -7.05
N MET A 44 2.50 0.47 -7.85
CA MET A 44 2.56 0.59 -9.30
C MET A 44 1.51 1.58 -9.79
N LEU A 45 1.86 2.41 -10.77
CA LEU A 45 0.99 3.39 -11.39
C LEU A 45 0.73 3.01 -12.84
N PHE A 46 -0.50 2.64 -13.15
CA PHE A 46 -0.92 2.21 -14.48
C PHE A 46 -1.53 3.37 -15.26
N ASN A 47 -1.13 3.52 -16.52
CA ASN A 47 -1.82 4.39 -17.47
C ASN A 47 -3.15 3.73 -17.90
N GLY A 48 -4.25 4.15 -17.28
CA GLY A 48 -5.57 3.55 -17.49
C GLY A 48 -6.54 3.82 -16.34
N ASN A 49 -7.69 3.15 -16.39
CA ASN A 49 -8.78 3.23 -15.41
C ASN A 49 -9.03 1.93 -14.63
N LYS A 50 -8.28 0.86 -14.92
CA LYS A 50 -8.39 -0.44 -14.25
C LYS A 50 -7.01 -0.96 -13.86
N VAL A 51 -6.94 -1.58 -12.68
CA VAL A 51 -5.77 -2.35 -12.25
C VAL A 51 -5.87 -3.74 -12.91
N PRO A 52 -4.84 -4.21 -13.63
CA PRO A 52 -4.79 -5.59 -14.12
C PRO A 52 -4.92 -6.58 -12.97
N ALA A 53 -5.50 -7.77 -13.21
CA ALA A 53 -5.54 -8.78 -12.15
C ALA A 53 -4.14 -9.30 -11.79
N TYR A 54 -3.27 -9.41 -12.80
CA TYR A 54 -1.91 -9.92 -12.69
C TYR A 54 -0.98 -9.14 -13.61
N ILE A 55 0.31 -9.15 -13.27
CA ILE A 55 1.42 -8.74 -14.14
C ILE A 55 2.45 -9.86 -14.21
N LYS A 56 3.24 -9.89 -15.28
CA LYS A 56 4.44 -10.73 -15.35
C LYS A 56 5.61 -10.00 -14.71
N TYR A 57 6.34 -10.70 -13.84
CA TYR A 57 7.52 -10.21 -13.13
C TYR A 57 8.52 -11.35 -12.97
N CYS A 58 9.75 -11.20 -13.48
CA CYS A 58 10.80 -12.25 -13.45
C CYS A 58 10.30 -13.65 -13.90
N GLY A 59 9.36 -13.70 -14.86
CA GLY A 59 8.78 -14.96 -15.34
C GLY A 59 7.60 -15.52 -14.53
N ALA A 60 7.27 -14.93 -13.38
CA ALA A 60 6.09 -15.29 -12.58
C ALA A 60 4.92 -14.33 -12.83
N LEU A 61 3.69 -14.81 -12.63
CA LEU A 61 2.51 -13.95 -12.55
C LEU A 61 2.28 -13.51 -11.11
N ILE A 62 2.28 -12.21 -10.86
CA ILE A 62 2.03 -11.66 -9.53
C ILE A 62 0.71 -10.90 -9.54
N GLN A 63 -0.11 -11.16 -8.52
CA GLN A 63 -1.41 -10.52 -8.37
C GLN A 63 -1.26 -9.04 -8.03
N CYS A 64 -1.96 -8.17 -8.78
CA CYS A 64 -2.08 -6.77 -8.42
C CYS A 64 -3.35 -6.55 -7.57
N LYS A 65 -3.24 -5.68 -6.58
CA LYS A 65 -4.38 -5.24 -5.77
C LYS A 65 -4.56 -3.75 -5.92
N ILE A 66 -5.80 -3.26 -5.96
CA ILE A 66 -6.07 -1.82 -5.96
C ILE A 66 -5.45 -1.21 -4.70
N TYR A 67 -4.63 -0.18 -4.86
CA TYR A 67 -4.05 0.53 -3.74
C TYR A 67 -5.16 1.19 -2.94
N ARG A 68 -5.27 0.84 -1.66
CA ARG A 68 -6.16 1.52 -0.71
C ARG A 68 -5.30 2.30 0.26
N GLN A 69 -5.45 3.61 0.25
CA GLN A 69 -4.77 4.46 1.23
C GLN A 69 -5.26 4.06 2.63
N HIS A 70 -4.33 3.60 3.47
CA HIS A 70 -4.62 3.39 4.87
C HIS A 70 -4.90 4.76 5.49
N LYS A 71 -6.14 5.00 5.95
CA LYS A 71 -6.44 6.20 6.72
C LYS A 71 -5.91 5.99 8.13
N GLU A 72 -4.90 6.76 8.53
CA GLU A 72 -4.41 6.69 9.91
C GLU A 72 -5.54 7.00 10.88
N VAL A 73 -5.91 5.99 11.66
CA VAL A 73 -6.79 6.12 12.81
C VAL A 73 -5.92 6.44 14.01
N CYS A 74 -6.25 7.48 14.76
CA CYS A 74 -5.59 7.79 16.02
C CYS A 74 -5.77 6.62 16.98
N LYS A 75 -4.66 5.97 17.35
CA LYS A 75 -4.64 4.81 18.28
C LYS A 75 -5.03 5.15 19.73
N THR A 76 -5.52 6.35 20.00
CA THR A 76 -6.00 6.78 21.31
C THR A 76 -7.51 7.00 21.27
N CYS A 77 -7.97 7.95 20.44
CA CYS A 77 -9.38 8.34 20.40
C CYS A 77 -10.18 7.69 19.27
N GLY A 78 -9.53 6.94 18.37
CA GLY A 78 -10.19 6.24 17.26
C GLY A 78 -10.65 7.11 16.10
N GLN A 79 -10.38 8.41 16.14
CA GLN A 79 -10.76 9.32 15.07
C GLN A 79 -9.72 9.32 13.95
N LEU A 80 -10.18 9.64 12.75
CA LEU A 80 -9.32 9.81 11.57
C LEU A 80 -8.68 11.20 11.54
N GLY A 81 -7.58 11.32 10.80
CA GLY A 81 -6.99 12.61 10.42
C GLY A 81 -5.90 13.12 11.35
N HIS A 82 -5.55 12.38 12.40
CA HIS A 82 -4.42 12.71 13.26
C HIS A 82 -3.78 11.45 13.86
N ARG A 83 -2.51 11.59 14.24
CA ARG A 83 -1.75 10.54 14.94
C ARG A 83 -1.90 10.68 16.45
N ARG A 84 -1.48 9.64 17.18
CA ARG A 84 -1.60 9.57 18.65
C ARG A 84 -0.86 10.72 19.36
N ASP A 85 0.30 11.10 18.86
CA ASP A 85 1.19 12.14 19.41
C ASP A 85 0.61 13.56 19.27
N VAL A 86 -0.24 13.79 18.27
CA VAL A 86 -0.94 15.08 18.03
C VAL A 86 -2.44 14.98 18.33
N CYS A 87 -2.83 14.06 19.22
CA CYS A 87 -4.25 13.83 19.53
C CYS A 87 -4.85 15.04 20.27
N PRO A 88 -5.95 15.65 19.78
CA PRO A 88 -6.62 16.75 20.47
C PRO A 88 -7.41 16.29 21.70
N ARG A 89 -7.61 14.98 21.86
CA ARG A 89 -8.36 14.36 22.97
C ARG A 89 -7.59 13.18 23.57
N PRO A 90 -6.42 13.40 24.17
CA PRO A 90 -5.56 12.30 24.65
C PRO A 90 -6.20 11.51 25.81
N ASN A 91 -7.14 12.12 26.54
CA ASN A 91 -7.82 11.51 27.69
C ASN A 91 -9.05 10.67 27.34
N VAL A 92 -9.46 10.65 26.07
CA VAL A 92 -10.59 9.84 25.60
C VAL A 92 -10.03 8.61 24.91
N LYS A 93 -9.68 7.59 25.71
CA LYS A 93 -9.16 6.32 25.19
C LYS A 93 -10.32 5.47 24.70
N ILE A 94 -10.20 4.85 23.54
CA ILE A 94 -11.20 3.88 23.07
C ILE A 94 -10.63 2.47 23.03
N CYS A 95 -11.48 1.48 23.29
CA CYS A 95 -11.15 0.10 22.98
C CYS A 95 -11.36 -0.17 21.48
N PHE A 96 -10.31 -0.56 20.75
CA PHE A 96 -10.41 -0.91 19.32
C PHE A 96 -11.13 -2.24 19.07
N ALA A 97 -11.36 -3.04 20.11
CA ALA A 97 -12.11 -4.29 20.01
C ALA A 97 -13.62 -4.08 20.23
N CYS A 98 -14.02 -3.28 21.23
CA CYS A 98 -15.43 -3.17 21.64
C CYS A 98 -16.01 -1.74 21.61
N GLY A 99 -15.22 -0.73 21.27
CA GLY A 99 -15.68 0.67 21.12
C GLY A 99 -15.93 1.43 22.43
N LYS A 100 -15.80 0.79 23.61
CA LYS A 100 -15.98 1.48 24.90
C LYS A 100 -14.95 2.61 25.07
N THR A 101 -15.43 3.76 25.53
CA THR A 101 -14.60 4.90 25.95
C THR A 101 -14.11 4.69 27.38
N ASN A 102 -12.83 4.98 27.63
CA ASN A 102 -12.14 4.82 28.91
C ASN A 102 -12.41 3.47 29.59
N PRO A 103 -12.11 2.35 28.91
CA PRO A 103 -12.16 1.05 29.56
C PRO A 103 -11.20 1.05 30.76
N GLN A 104 -11.66 0.53 31.90
CA GLN A 104 -10.81 0.25 33.07
C GLN A 104 -9.98 -1.00 32.83
#